data_AF-A0A0Q8V3E7-F1
#
_entry.id   AF-A0A0Q8V3E7-F1
#
_cell.length_a   1.000
_cell.length_b   1.000
_cell.length_c   1.000
_cell.angle_alpha   90.00
_cell.angle_beta   90.00
_cell.angle_gamma   90.00
#
_symmetry.space_group_name_H-M   'P 1'
#
loop_
_entity.id
_entity.type
_entity.pdbx_description
1 polymer ?
#
loop_
_entity_poly.entity_id
_entity_poly.type
_entity_poly.pdbx_seq_one_letter_code
_entity_poly.pdbx_strand_id
1 'polypeptide(L)'
;MERGYEETTIDEIAHAVGISPRSVFRYFPTKEDIVVGKFDLVAEKMLNLLRERPSGEPIWTSLRHCFDLLVPYVDAPGMPEVAEPMQRIVFETPYLLARYLEKLQKMQDAAVVALRERAVLAGEPYADEDPAPRAIAAAAFGCLIAAQHSWLAAPKSTRFAASIDRAMSVVGPT
;
A
#
# COMPACT_ATOMS: atom_id res chain seq x y z
N MET A 1 -20.96 -19.67 -7.95
CA MET A 1 -20.53 -20.85 -7.18
C MET A 1 -19.85 -20.34 -5.92
N GLU A 2 -20.66 -20.12 -4.89
CA GLU A 2 -20.31 -19.51 -3.60
C GLU A 2 -20.03 -20.60 -2.56
N ARG A 3 -18.86 -21.23 -2.61
CA ARG A 3 -18.42 -22.21 -1.60
C ARG A 3 -16.94 -22.04 -1.22
N GLY A 4 -16.51 -20.80 -1.02
CA GLY A 4 -15.17 -20.49 -0.47
C GLY A 4 -15.19 -19.43 0.62
N TYR A 5 -16.39 -19.06 1.10
CA TYR A 5 -16.63 -17.88 1.94
C TYR A 5 -16.40 -18.14 3.44
N GLU A 6 -16.59 -19.37 3.90
CA GLU A 6 -16.67 -19.70 5.34
C GLU A 6 -15.54 -20.58 5.89
N GLU A 7 -14.75 -21.28 5.07
CA GLU A 7 -13.84 -22.30 5.61
C GLU A 7 -12.43 -21.81 5.95
N THR A 8 -11.90 -20.75 5.32
CA THR A 8 -10.51 -20.34 5.61
C THR A 8 -10.41 -19.57 6.92
N THR A 9 -9.96 -20.26 7.96
CA THR A 9 -9.77 -19.71 9.31
C THR A 9 -8.44 -18.97 9.45
N ILE A 10 -8.32 -18.08 10.45
CA ILE A 10 -7.03 -17.48 10.83
C ILE A 10 -6.00 -18.56 11.16
N ASP A 11 -6.43 -19.70 11.70
CA ASP A 11 -5.55 -20.83 12.01
C ASP A 11 -4.96 -21.46 10.74
N GLU A 12 -5.77 -21.67 9.70
CA GLU A 12 -5.30 -22.17 8.39
C GLU A 12 -4.36 -21.20 7.70
N ILE A 13 -4.68 -19.90 7.75
CA ILE A 13 -3.84 -18.83 7.22
C ILE A 13 -2.48 -18.79 7.95
N ALA A 14 -2.51 -18.88 9.27
CA ALA A 14 -1.32 -18.84 10.11
C ALA A 14 -0.44 -20.08 9.87
N HIS A 15 -1.06 -21.25 9.74
CA HIS A 15 -0.37 -22.50 9.43
C HIS A 15 0.31 -22.46 8.05
N ALA A 16 -0.37 -21.93 7.03
CA ALA A 16 0.15 -21.84 5.67
C ALA A 16 1.45 -21.02 5.55
N VAL A 17 1.65 -20.04 6.44
CA VAL A 17 2.86 -19.19 6.42
C VAL A 17 3.77 -19.36 7.64
N GLY A 18 3.55 -20.40 8.45
CA GLY A 18 4.44 -20.77 9.55
C GLY A 18 4.46 -19.80 10.73
N ILE A 19 3.37 -19.06 10.97
CA ILE A 19 3.21 -18.19 12.14
C ILE A 19 2.14 -18.75 13.09
N SER A 20 2.26 -18.46 14.39
CA SER A 20 1.23 -18.93 15.32
C SER A 20 -0.07 -18.15 15.09
N PRO A 21 -1.26 -18.78 15.14
CA PRO A 21 -2.53 -18.05 15.04
C PRO A 21 -2.68 -16.96 16.09
N ARG A 22 -2.19 -17.21 17.33
CA ARG A 22 -2.11 -16.20 18.41
C ARG A 22 -1.36 -14.92 18.00
N SER A 23 -0.36 -15.03 17.13
CA SER A 23 0.37 -13.87 16.60
C SER A 23 -0.44 -13.14 15.54
N VAL A 24 -1.18 -13.85 14.69
CA VAL A 24 -2.13 -13.24 13.74
C VAL A 24 -3.26 -12.54 14.47
N PHE A 25 -3.94 -13.24 15.38
CA PHE A 25 -5.02 -12.71 16.23
C PHE A 25 -4.59 -11.51 17.08
N ARG A 26 -3.33 -11.49 17.57
CA ARG A 26 -2.79 -10.34 18.31
C ARG A 26 -2.83 -9.04 17.49
N TYR A 27 -2.64 -9.15 16.18
CA TYR A 27 -2.61 -7.99 15.29
C TYR A 27 -3.94 -7.79 14.54
N PHE A 28 -4.72 -8.85 14.35
CA PHE A 28 -5.91 -8.88 13.52
C PHE A 28 -6.96 -9.81 14.14
N PRO A 29 -7.92 -9.24 14.91
CA PRO A 29 -8.95 -10.02 15.59
C PRO A 29 -9.81 -10.86 14.63
N THR A 30 -9.98 -10.39 13.40
CA THR A 30 -10.74 -11.08 12.34
C THR A 30 -9.94 -11.19 11.03
N LYS A 31 -10.34 -12.12 10.15
CA LYS A 31 -9.74 -12.27 8.81
C LYS A 31 -9.93 -11.01 7.98
N GLU A 32 -11.02 -10.29 8.20
CA GLU A 32 -11.30 -9.00 7.60
C GLU A 32 -10.32 -7.93 8.11
N ASP A 33 -9.92 -7.95 9.39
CA ASP A 33 -9.00 -6.95 9.96
C ASP A 33 -7.58 -7.01 9.38
N ILE A 34 -7.15 -8.16 8.85
CA ILE A 34 -5.86 -8.34 8.16
C ILE A 34 -5.72 -7.32 7.01
N VAL A 35 -6.85 -6.97 6.37
CA VAL A 35 -6.88 -6.10 5.18
C VAL A 35 -7.71 -4.82 5.41
N VAL A 36 -8.66 -4.78 6.35
CA VAL A 36 -9.67 -3.71 6.42
C VAL A 36 -9.32 -2.62 7.43
N GLY A 37 -9.08 -2.95 8.71
CA GLY A 37 -8.99 -1.96 9.78
C GLY A 37 -7.78 -1.03 9.71
N LYS A 38 -6.61 -1.55 9.31
CA LYS A 38 -5.39 -0.73 9.15
C LYS A 38 -5.36 0.04 7.83
N PHE A 39 -5.95 -0.48 6.76
CA PHE A 39 -5.90 0.18 5.45
C PHE A 39 -6.70 1.48 5.40
N ASP A 40 -7.88 1.52 6.00
CA ASP A 40 -8.72 2.72 5.95
C ASP A 40 -8.05 3.90 6.72
N LEU A 41 -7.43 3.61 7.87
CA LEU A 41 -6.66 4.62 8.63
C LEU A 41 -5.38 5.06 7.89
N VAL A 42 -4.67 4.11 7.29
CA VAL A 42 -3.46 4.40 6.49
C VAL A 42 -3.83 5.23 5.26
N ALA A 43 -4.95 4.93 4.60
CA ALA A 43 -5.42 5.66 3.44
C ALA A 43 -5.77 7.11 3.78
N GLU A 44 -6.54 7.33 4.83
CA GLU A 44 -6.88 8.69 5.28
C GLU A 44 -5.62 9.50 5.62
N LYS A 45 -4.68 8.91 6.36
CA LYS A 45 -3.40 9.56 6.69
C LYS A 45 -2.56 9.86 5.46
N MET A 46 -2.47 8.92 4.52
CA MET A 46 -1.73 9.12 3.28
C MET A 46 -2.31 10.26 2.44
N LEU A 47 -3.65 10.36 2.36
CA LEU A 47 -4.33 11.43 1.64
C LEU A 47 -4.14 12.79 2.32
N ASN A 48 -4.20 12.84 3.65
CA ASN A 48 -3.92 14.08 4.39
C ASN A 48 -2.46 14.52 4.20
N LEU A 49 -1.50 13.60 4.29
CA LEU A 49 -0.10 13.87 3.98
C LEU A 49 0.05 14.42 2.56
N LEU A 50 -0.67 13.85 1.58
CA LEU A 50 -0.60 14.30 0.19
C LEU A 50 -1.12 15.73 0.04
N ARG A 51 -2.21 16.09 0.72
CA ARG A 51 -2.79 17.45 0.71
C ARG A 51 -1.92 18.47 1.42
N GLU A 52 -1.22 18.07 2.49
CA GLU A 52 -0.35 18.94 3.29
C GLU A 52 1.03 19.17 2.65
N ARG A 53 1.39 18.43 1.60
CA ARG A 53 2.67 18.64 0.91
C ARG A 53 2.75 20.05 0.30
N PRO A 54 3.95 20.64 0.22
CA PRO A 54 4.15 21.95 -0.40
C PRO A 54 3.61 22.01 -1.84
N SER A 55 2.98 23.12 -2.22
CA SER A 55 2.41 23.30 -3.56
C SER A 55 3.46 23.24 -4.67
N GLY A 56 4.68 23.70 -4.41
CA GLY A 56 5.81 23.64 -5.35
C GLY A 56 6.57 22.30 -5.35
N GLU A 57 6.18 21.32 -4.54
CA GLU A 57 6.83 20.00 -4.59
C GLU A 57 6.31 19.18 -5.77
N PRO A 58 7.19 18.59 -6.60
CA PRO A 58 6.76 17.72 -7.70
C PRO A 58 5.85 16.59 -7.20
N ILE A 59 4.75 16.34 -7.93
CA ILE A 59 3.74 15.35 -7.55
C ILE A 59 4.36 13.97 -7.29
N TRP A 60 5.31 13.54 -8.13
CA TRP A 60 5.98 12.24 -7.97
C TRP A 60 6.75 12.16 -6.65
N THR A 61 7.46 13.23 -6.29
CA THR A 61 8.17 13.37 -5.00
C THR A 61 7.19 13.38 -3.84
N SER A 62 6.07 14.10 -3.95
CA SER A 62 5.02 14.07 -2.93
C SER A 62 4.46 12.68 -2.69
N LEU A 63 4.14 11.94 -3.75
CA LEU A 63 3.63 10.57 -3.64
C LEU A 63 4.67 9.64 -2.99
N ARG A 64 5.95 9.81 -3.33
CA ARG A 64 7.04 9.09 -2.66
C ARG A 64 7.04 9.37 -1.16
N HIS A 65 7.01 10.63 -0.75
CA HIS A 65 6.98 11.01 0.67
C HIS A 65 5.74 10.47 1.38
N CYS A 66 4.59 10.39 0.71
CA CYS A 66 3.40 9.78 1.30
C CYS A 66 3.58 8.29 1.62
N PHE A 67 4.39 7.56 0.85
CA PHE A 67 4.70 6.15 1.15
C PHE A 67 5.63 5.96 2.36
N ASP A 68 6.31 7.01 2.85
CA ASP A 68 7.10 6.92 4.09
C ASP A 68 6.23 6.59 5.31
N LEU A 69 4.92 6.86 5.25
CA LEU A 69 3.95 6.44 6.26
C LEU A 69 3.99 4.92 6.51
N LEU A 70 4.33 4.13 5.49
CA LEU A 70 4.37 2.66 5.57
C LEU A 70 5.67 2.13 6.17
N VAL A 71 6.77 2.89 6.05
CA VAL A 71 8.12 2.46 6.44
C VAL A 71 8.21 2.03 7.91
N PRO A 72 7.67 2.77 8.90
CA PRO A 72 7.71 2.33 10.29
C PRO A 72 6.99 1.01 10.59
N TYR A 73 6.02 0.62 9.76
CA TYR A 73 5.29 -0.64 9.91
C TYR A 73 6.02 -1.84 9.29
N VAL A 74 7.11 -1.60 8.56
CA VAL A 74 7.87 -2.64 7.87
C VAL A 74 9.33 -2.66 8.31
N ASP A 75 10.00 -1.52 8.38
CA ASP A 75 11.44 -1.40 8.62
C ASP A 75 11.82 -1.18 10.11
N ALA A 76 10.87 -0.91 11.00
CA ALA A 76 11.19 -0.72 12.43
C ALA A 76 11.66 -2.03 13.09
N PRO A 77 12.53 -1.99 14.11
CA PRO A 77 13.04 -3.21 14.76
C PRO A 77 11.91 -4.15 15.20
N GLY A 78 11.98 -5.43 14.78
CA GLY A 78 10.97 -6.44 15.08
C GLY A 78 9.71 -6.40 14.21
N MET A 79 9.56 -5.39 13.33
CA MET A 79 8.45 -5.32 12.37
C MET A 79 8.64 -6.21 11.14
N PRO A 80 9.84 -6.37 10.53
CA PRO A 80 10.01 -7.25 9.37
C PRO A 80 9.50 -8.68 9.63
N GLU A 81 9.76 -9.23 10.82
CA GLU A 81 9.34 -10.58 11.25
C GLU A 81 7.82 -10.73 11.34
N VAL A 82 7.08 -9.62 11.41
CA VAL A 82 5.62 -9.57 11.40
C VAL A 82 5.09 -9.20 10.03
N ALA A 83 5.67 -8.18 9.38
CA ALA A 83 5.21 -7.64 8.11
C ALA A 83 5.41 -8.62 6.94
N GLU A 84 6.53 -9.36 6.93
CA GLU A 84 6.86 -10.29 5.84
C GLU A 84 5.82 -11.43 5.77
N PRO A 85 5.57 -12.22 6.83
CA PRO A 85 4.55 -13.27 6.79
C PRO A 85 3.15 -12.74 6.46
N MET A 86 2.80 -11.54 6.96
CA MET A 86 1.48 -10.94 6.71
C MET A 86 1.31 -10.51 5.25
N GLN A 87 2.32 -9.87 4.65
CA GLN A 87 2.26 -9.53 3.23
C GLN A 87 2.24 -10.78 2.36
N ARG A 88 2.98 -11.84 2.73
CA ARG A 88 2.89 -13.14 2.03
C ARG A 88 1.49 -13.72 2.10
N ILE A 89 0.86 -13.76 3.29
CA ILE A 89 -0.54 -14.20 3.45
C ILE A 89 -1.46 -13.46 2.48
N VAL A 90 -1.36 -12.13 2.44
CA VAL A 90 -2.23 -11.28 1.62
C VAL A 90 -2.05 -11.58 0.13
N PHE A 91 -0.81 -11.73 -0.34
CA PHE A 91 -0.52 -11.98 -1.76
C PHE A 91 -0.74 -13.43 -2.21
N GLU A 92 -0.57 -14.40 -1.32
CA GLU A 92 -0.73 -15.83 -1.63
C GLU A 92 -2.18 -16.32 -1.46
N THR A 93 -3.02 -15.56 -0.76
CA THR A 93 -4.44 -15.88 -0.56
C THR A 93 -5.30 -15.08 -1.54
N PRO A 94 -5.92 -15.70 -2.57
CA PRO A 94 -6.64 -14.99 -3.63
C PRO A 94 -7.71 -14.02 -3.13
N TYR A 95 -8.45 -14.40 -2.08
CA TYR A 95 -9.49 -13.55 -1.50
C TYR A 95 -8.90 -12.30 -0.81
N LEU A 96 -7.83 -12.46 -0.02
CA LEU A 96 -7.17 -11.33 0.64
C LEU A 96 -6.52 -10.40 -0.38
N LEU A 97 -5.91 -10.95 -1.43
CA LEU A 97 -5.38 -10.18 -2.55
C LEU A 97 -6.48 -9.36 -3.24
N ALA A 98 -7.63 -9.98 -3.54
CA ALA A 98 -8.75 -9.26 -4.16
C ALA A 98 -9.24 -8.08 -3.29
N ARG A 99 -9.36 -8.29 -1.98
CA ARG A 99 -9.72 -7.25 -1.02
C ARG A 99 -8.67 -6.15 -0.91
N TYR A 100 -7.40 -6.52 -0.90
CA TYR A 100 -6.27 -5.59 -0.90
C TYR A 100 -6.29 -4.70 -2.15
N LEU A 101 -6.42 -5.28 -3.34
CA LEU A 101 -6.47 -4.55 -4.59
C LEU A 101 -7.70 -3.63 -4.69
N GLU A 102 -8.87 -4.06 -4.19
CA GLU A 102 -10.06 -3.21 -4.15
C GLU A 102 -9.85 -1.97 -3.25
N LYS A 103 -9.20 -2.14 -2.09
CA LYS A 103 -8.86 -1.03 -1.20
C LYS A 103 -7.81 -0.11 -1.81
N LEU A 104 -6.81 -0.69 -2.46
CA LEU A 104 -5.77 0.06 -3.16
C LEU A 104 -6.36 0.92 -4.29
N GLN A 105 -7.31 0.38 -5.06
CA GLN A 105 -8.05 1.11 -6.09
C GLN A 105 -8.82 2.31 -5.52
N LYS A 106 -9.54 2.12 -4.41
CA LYS A 106 -10.25 3.21 -3.72
C LYS A 106 -9.30 4.31 -3.24
N MET A 107 -8.14 3.93 -2.71
CA MET A 107 -7.11 4.88 -2.27
C MET A 107 -6.50 5.63 -3.46
N GLN A 108 -6.28 4.94 -4.59
CA GLN A 108 -5.82 5.56 -5.83
C GLN A 108 -6.85 6.57 -6.38
N ASP A 109 -8.14 6.23 -6.38
CA ASP A 109 -9.20 7.16 -6.82
C ASP A 109 -9.27 8.40 -5.93
N ALA A 110 -9.10 8.25 -4.61
CA ALA A 110 -9.02 9.38 -3.70
C ALA A 110 -7.74 10.21 -3.90
N ALA A 111 -6.60 9.56 -4.20
CA ALA A 111 -5.37 10.26 -4.52
C ALA A 111 -5.52 11.10 -5.80
N VAL A 112 -6.24 10.60 -6.82
CA VAL A 112 -6.54 11.37 -8.05
C VAL A 112 -7.28 12.67 -7.73
N VAL A 113 -8.25 12.64 -6.82
CA VAL A 113 -8.96 13.85 -6.37
C VAL A 113 -7.99 14.83 -5.71
N ALA A 114 -7.16 14.34 -4.77
CA ALA A 114 -6.17 15.19 -4.10
C ALA A 114 -5.11 15.78 -5.06
N LEU A 115 -4.71 15.04 -6.10
CA LEU A 115 -3.80 15.55 -7.12
C LEU A 115 -4.43 16.68 -7.94
N ARG A 116 -5.72 16.56 -8.30
CA ARG A 116 -6.46 17.63 -8.99
C ARG A 116 -6.61 18.86 -8.11
N GLU A 117 -6.98 18.69 -6.84
CA GLU A 117 -7.06 19.78 -5.86
C GLU A 117 -5.72 20.53 -5.75
N ARG A 118 -4.60 19.80 -5.68
CA ARG A 118 -3.27 20.41 -5.63
C ARG A 118 -2.89 21.17 -6.89
N ALA A 119 -3.22 20.63 -8.06
CA ALA A 119 -2.96 21.27 -9.34
C ALA A 119 -3.72 22.60 -9.47
N VAL A 120 -4.98 22.65 -9.00
CA VAL A 120 -5.76 23.89 -8.90
C VAL A 120 -5.07 24.91 -7.98
N LEU A 121 -4.62 24.49 -6.80
CA LEU A 121 -3.92 25.38 -5.85
C LEU A 121 -2.57 25.87 -6.38
N ALA A 122 -1.91 25.10 -7.23
CA ALA A 122 -0.67 25.48 -7.90
C ALA A 122 -0.88 26.41 -9.12
N GLY A 123 -2.14 26.64 -9.53
CA GLY A 123 -2.46 27.46 -10.70
C GLY A 123 -2.34 26.72 -12.04
N GLU A 124 -2.19 25.39 -12.02
CA GLU A 124 -2.02 24.52 -13.19
C GLU A 124 -3.09 23.41 -13.20
N PRO A 125 -4.39 23.74 -13.26
CA PRO A 125 -5.44 22.73 -13.20
C PRO A 125 -5.39 21.79 -14.39
N TYR A 126 -5.56 20.50 -14.13
CA TYR A 126 -5.79 19.50 -15.17
C TYR A 126 -7.17 19.70 -15.83
N ALA A 127 -7.27 19.43 -17.13
CA ALA A 127 -8.57 19.27 -17.77
C ALA A 127 -9.34 18.07 -17.14
N ASP A 128 -10.66 18.09 -17.18
CA ASP A 128 -11.50 17.07 -16.52
C ASP A 128 -11.23 15.65 -17.07
N GLU A 129 -10.91 15.57 -18.36
CA GLU A 129 -10.69 14.37 -19.16
C GLU A 129 -9.21 13.99 -19.23
N ASP A 130 -8.33 14.82 -18.64
CA ASP A 130 -6.90 14.57 -18.64
C ASP A 130 -6.60 13.25 -17.89
N PRO A 131 -5.95 12.26 -18.55
CA PRO A 131 -5.61 11.01 -17.90
C PRO A 131 -4.45 11.14 -16.93
N ALA A 132 -3.68 12.24 -16.94
CA ALA A 132 -2.43 12.39 -16.20
C ALA A 132 -2.57 12.14 -14.69
N PRO A 133 -3.55 12.72 -13.95
CA PRO A 133 -3.68 12.46 -12.51
C PRO A 133 -3.89 10.98 -12.20
N ARG A 134 -4.69 10.30 -13.02
CA ARG A 134 -4.98 8.86 -12.88
C ARG A 134 -3.77 8.02 -13.24
N ALA A 135 -3.05 8.35 -14.31
CA ALA A 135 -1.84 7.67 -14.73
C ALA A 135 -0.72 7.80 -13.68
N ILE A 136 -0.52 9.00 -13.13
CA ILE A 136 0.49 9.27 -12.10
C ILE A 136 0.17 8.50 -10.81
N ALA A 137 -1.09 8.55 -10.35
CA ALA A 137 -1.51 7.81 -9.16
C ALA A 137 -1.36 6.29 -9.39
N ALA A 138 -1.84 5.76 -10.53
CA ALA A 138 -1.70 4.35 -10.87
C ALA A 138 -0.23 3.90 -10.90
N ALA A 139 0.65 4.69 -11.52
CA ALA A 139 2.07 4.40 -11.61
C ALA A 139 2.73 4.36 -10.22
N ALA A 140 2.44 5.33 -9.35
CA ALA A 140 3.00 5.36 -8.00
C ALA A 140 2.55 4.16 -7.16
N PHE A 141 1.27 3.79 -7.23
CA PHE A 141 0.74 2.65 -6.50
C PHE A 141 1.22 1.31 -7.09
N GLY A 142 1.41 1.24 -8.40
CA GLY A 142 2.10 0.11 -9.04
C GLY A 142 3.55 -0.04 -8.55
N CYS A 143 4.26 1.07 -8.34
CA CYS A 143 5.60 1.05 -7.72
C CYS A 143 5.55 0.54 -6.28
N LEU A 144 4.51 0.88 -5.51
CA LEU A 144 4.34 0.35 -4.15
C LEU A 144 4.15 -1.17 -4.15
N ILE A 145 3.29 -1.70 -5.03
CA ILE A 145 3.10 -3.16 -5.17
C ILE A 145 4.42 -3.83 -5.59
N ALA A 146 5.11 -3.27 -6.59
CA ALA A 146 6.40 -3.79 -7.04
C ALA A 146 7.46 -3.79 -5.92
N ALA A 147 7.47 -2.74 -5.09
CA ALA A 147 8.35 -2.65 -3.94
C ALA A 147 8.06 -3.73 -2.89
N GLN A 148 6.78 -4.04 -2.62
CA GLN A 148 6.39 -5.12 -1.71
C GLN A 148 6.84 -6.48 -2.23
N HIS A 149 6.61 -6.78 -3.52
CA HIS A 149 7.11 -8.02 -4.13
C HIS A 149 8.63 -8.11 -4.09
N SER A 150 9.33 -7.02 -4.45
CA SER A 150 10.80 -6.99 -4.41
C SER A 150 11.33 -7.18 -3.00
N TRP A 151 10.70 -6.56 -2.00
CA TRP A 151 11.10 -6.68 -0.60
C TRP A 151 10.90 -8.11 -0.07
N LEU A 152 9.77 -8.74 -0.37
CA LEU A 152 9.49 -10.14 0.00
C LEU A 152 10.45 -11.15 -0.65
N ALA A 153 10.95 -10.87 -1.84
CA ALA A 153 11.91 -11.73 -2.55
C ALA A 153 13.38 -11.45 -2.20
N ALA A 154 13.67 -10.34 -1.51
CA ALA A 154 15.03 -9.89 -1.25
C ALA A 154 15.62 -10.51 0.04
N PRO A 155 16.94 -10.40 0.26
CA PRO A 155 17.55 -10.78 1.53
C PRO A 155 16.93 -10.01 2.70
N LYS A 156 16.84 -10.64 3.89
CA LYS A 156 16.22 -10.05 5.10
C LYS A 156 16.82 -8.72 5.57
N SER A 157 18.01 -8.38 5.10
CA SER A 157 18.67 -7.09 5.36
C SER A 157 18.13 -5.93 4.50
N THR A 158 17.26 -6.21 3.54
CA THR A 158 16.75 -5.20 2.60
C THR A 158 15.67 -4.35 3.25
N ARG A 159 15.86 -3.03 3.21
CA ARG A 159 14.87 -2.07 3.72
C ARG A 159 13.74 -1.87 2.71
N PHE A 160 12.50 -1.90 3.18
CA PHE A 160 11.31 -1.63 2.37
C PHE A 160 11.35 -0.24 1.74
N ALA A 161 11.83 0.77 2.48
CA ALA A 161 12.05 2.11 1.93
C ALA A 161 12.95 2.08 0.67
N ALA A 162 14.02 1.26 0.68
CA ALA A 162 14.92 1.14 -0.46
C ALA A 162 14.24 0.44 -1.66
N SER A 163 13.33 -0.50 -1.41
CA SER A 163 12.52 -1.12 -2.47
C SER A 163 11.54 -0.12 -3.10
N ILE A 164 10.94 0.78 -2.31
CA ILE A 164 10.08 1.86 -2.82
C ILE A 164 10.91 2.82 -3.68
N ASP A 165 12.05 3.30 -3.16
CA ASP A 165 12.96 4.19 -3.89
C ASP A 165 13.35 3.56 -5.23
N ARG A 166 13.73 2.29 -5.22
CA ARG A 166 14.12 1.57 -6.44
C ARG A 166 12.98 1.44 -7.44
N ALA A 167 11.77 1.09 -7.00
CA ALA A 167 10.62 0.94 -7.88
C ALA A 167 10.22 2.29 -8.50
N MET A 168 10.14 3.34 -7.70
CA MET A 168 9.77 4.67 -8.17
C MET A 168 10.83 5.30 -9.06
N SER A 169 12.12 4.99 -8.88
CA SER A 169 13.19 5.50 -9.74
C SER A 169 13.18 4.89 -11.14
N VAL A 170 12.52 3.75 -11.36
CA VAL A 170 12.42 3.11 -12.69
C VAL A 170 11.38 3.79 -13.56
N VAL A 171 10.33 4.34 -12.95
CA VAL A 171 9.18 4.94 -13.65
C VAL A 171 9.23 6.46 -13.64
N GLY A 172 9.79 7.05 -12.58
CA GLY A 172 9.79 8.49 -12.39
C GLY A 172 10.51 9.26 -13.50
N PRO A 173 10.13 10.53 -13.74
CA PRO A 173 10.82 11.37 -14.71
C PRO A 173 12.30 11.50 -14.35
N THR A 174 13.16 11.30 -15.36
CA THR A 174 14.61 11.55 -15.30
C THR A 174 14.94 13.02 -15.24
#